data_AF-A0A7Y2WWY7-F1
#
_entry.id   AF-A0A7Y2WWY7-F1
#
_cell.length_a   1.000
_cell.length_b   1.000
_cell.length_c   1.000
_cell.angle_alpha   90.00
_cell.angle_beta   90.00
_cell.angle_gamma   90.00
#
_symmetry.space_group_name_H-M   'P 1'
#
loop_
_entity.id
_entity.type
_entity.pdbx_description
1 polymer ?
#
loop_
_entity_poly.entity_id
_entity_poly.type
_entity_poly.pdbx_seq_one_letter_code
_entity_poly.pdbx_strand_id
1 'polypeptide(L)'
;MSQERSSWLIKDEATLTELVTLMNLSADETTVMQELQEAARVAAPEMTKAFYERLFAHEATAEYLRDVSMDRLHGMVQEWFSELFCGQYDADYARRRMTIGQIHVKIGLPVRYPLAMLDVVMPFGESVAATYANPALATQAFRKVLSLDVAIFNQAYEDNQLKHLAELVGGERLARRLLTGT
;
A
#
# COMPACT_ATOMS: atom_id res chain seq x y z
N MET A 1 29.89 -18.74 5.30
CA MET A 1 29.09 -18.67 4.05
C MET A 1 27.70 -18.23 4.45
N SER A 2 27.32 -16.98 4.19
CA SER A 2 25.96 -16.49 4.49
C SER A 2 24.99 -17.21 3.56
N GLN A 3 24.06 -18.01 4.11
CA GLN A 3 23.05 -18.71 3.33
C GLN A 3 22.07 -17.70 2.71
N GLU A 4 21.72 -17.91 1.45
CA GLU A 4 20.66 -17.15 0.79
C GLU A 4 19.35 -17.37 1.54
N ARG A 5 18.64 -16.28 1.86
CA ARG A 5 17.36 -16.36 2.57
C ARG A 5 16.25 -16.70 1.58
N SER A 6 15.37 -17.62 1.94
CA SER A 6 14.23 -18.00 1.10
C SER A 6 13.31 -16.82 0.78
N SER A 7 13.20 -15.83 1.67
CA SER A 7 12.41 -14.62 1.43
C SER A 7 12.90 -13.78 0.26
N TRP A 8 14.18 -13.90 -0.15
CA TRP A 8 14.71 -13.18 -1.32
C TRP A 8 14.20 -13.75 -2.65
N LEU A 9 13.63 -14.95 -2.63
CA LEU A 9 13.05 -15.61 -3.82
C LEU A 9 11.58 -15.23 -4.03
N ILE A 10 10.95 -14.61 -3.03
CA ILE A 10 9.58 -14.12 -3.11
C ILE A 10 9.64 -12.75 -3.78
N LYS A 11 8.97 -12.62 -4.92
CA LYS A 11 9.01 -11.41 -5.75
C LYS A 11 7.62 -11.11 -6.29
N ASP A 12 7.43 -9.87 -6.69
CA ASP A 12 6.25 -9.43 -7.41
C ASP A 12 4.95 -9.84 -6.70
N GLU A 13 3.99 -10.40 -7.42
CA GLU A 13 2.69 -10.82 -6.87
C GLU A 13 2.78 -11.92 -5.82
N ALA A 14 3.86 -12.72 -5.83
CA ALA A 14 4.07 -13.77 -4.84
C ALA A 14 4.26 -13.19 -3.43
N THR A 15 4.69 -11.92 -3.34
CA THR A 15 4.82 -11.19 -2.07
C THR A 15 3.47 -11.08 -1.35
N LEU A 16 2.39 -10.75 -2.06
CA LEU A 16 1.08 -10.65 -1.43
C LEU A 16 0.58 -12.01 -0.96
N THR A 17 0.80 -13.05 -1.77
CA THR A 17 0.39 -14.42 -1.43
C THR A 17 1.07 -14.89 -0.14
N GLU A 18 2.37 -14.62 -0.01
CA GLU A 18 3.10 -14.94 1.22
C GLU A 18 2.61 -14.12 2.41
N LEU A 19 2.43 -12.81 2.26
CA LEU A 19 2.01 -11.95 3.36
C LEU A 19 0.58 -12.24 3.83
N VAL A 20 -0.34 -12.58 2.92
CA VAL A 20 -1.70 -13.04 3.26
C VAL A 20 -1.64 -14.29 4.14
N THR A 21 -0.73 -15.21 3.82
CA THR A 21 -0.49 -16.42 4.61
C THR A 21 0.11 -16.08 5.98
N LEU A 22 1.13 -15.22 6.01
CA LEU A 22 1.81 -14.77 7.24
C LEU A 22 0.84 -14.05 8.20
N MET A 23 -0.03 -13.21 7.67
CA MET A 23 -1.00 -12.42 8.44
C MET A 23 -2.30 -13.18 8.77
N ASN A 24 -2.45 -14.39 8.24
CA ASN A 24 -3.63 -15.23 8.41
C ASN A 24 -4.92 -14.45 8.15
N LEU A 25 -5.01 -13.80 6.98
CA LEU A 25 -6.23 -13.09 6.56
C LEU A 25 -7.29 -14.14 6.20
N SER A 26 -8.35 -14.22 7.00
CA SER A 26 -9.36 -15.27 6.86
C SER A 26 -10.41 -14.97 5.79
N ALA A 27 -11.10 -16.00 5.33
CA ALA A 27 -12.23 -15.85 4.40
C ALA A 27 -13.38 -15.00 4.99
N ASP A 28 -13.59 -15.08 6.31
CA ASP A 28 -14.56 -14.23 7.01
C ASP A 28 -14.12 -12.76 6.96
N GLU A 29 -12.84 -12.48 7.21
CA GLU A 29 -12.29 -11.13 7.14
C GLU A 29 -12.38 -10.56 5.71
N THR A 30 -12.09 -11.36 4.67
CA THR A 30 -12.25 -10.90 3.28
C THR A 30 -13.71 -10.65 2.91
N THR A 31 -14.64 -11.47 3.40
CA THR A 31 -16.09 -11.28 3.19
C THR A 31 -16.57 -9.98 3.82
N VAL A 32 -16.16 -9.72 5.07
CA VAL A 32 -16.50 -8.46 5.78
C VAL A 32 -15.98 -7.24 5.03
N MET A 33 -14.76 -7.31 4.47
CA MET A 33 -14.24 -6.23 3.65
C MET A 33 -15.11 -5.99 2.41
N GLN A 34 -15.47 -7.05 1.68
CA GLN A 34 -16.34 -6.95 0.50
C GLN A 34 -17.68 -6.30 0.81
N GLU A 35 -18.33 -6.70 1.91
CA GLU A 35 -19.63 -6.15 2.33
C GLU A 35 -19.55 -4.67 2.71
N LEU A 36 -18.38 -4.20 3.15
CA LEU A 36 -18.12 -2.80 3.50
C LEU A 36 -17.69 -1.93 2.32
N GLN A 37 -17.52 -2.49 1.12
CA GLN A 37 -16.99 -1.75 -0.03
C GLN A 37 -17.83 -0.52 -0.40
N GLU A 38 -19.16 -0.65 -0.36
CA GLU A 38 -20.04 0.47 -0.69
C GLU A 38 -19.98 1.57 0.37
N ALA A 39 -19.90 1.20 1.66
CA ALA A 39 -19.69 2.17 2.74
C ALA A 39 -18.34 2.90 2.58
N ALA A 40 -17.29 2.20 2.16
CA ALA A 40 -16.00 2.80 1.85
C ALA A 40 -16.08 3.78 0.68
N ARG A 41 -16.84 3.47 -0.38
CA ARG A 41 -17.06 4.38 -1.51
C ARG A 41 -17.78 5.66 -1.09
N VAL A 42 -18.76 5.56 -0.19
CA VAL A 42 -19.46 6.72 0.37
C VAL A 42 -18.52 7.60 1.20
N ALA A 43 -17.60 7.00 1.96
CA ALA A 43 -16.64 7.73 2.79
C ALA A 43 -15.43 8.29 1.99
N ALA A 44 -15.13 7.73 0.82
CA ALA A 44 -13.92 8.04 0.06
C ALA A 44 -13.75 9.54 -0.31
N PRO A 45 -14.80 10.29 -0.72
CA PRO A 45 -14.65 11.70 -1.07
C PRO A 45 -14.18 12.56 0.11
N GLU A 46 -14.69 12.32 1.32
CA GLU A 46 -14.30 13.06 2.52
C GLU A 46 -12.89 12.69 2.97
N MET A 47 -12.56 11.39 2.96
CA MET A 47 -11.20 10.91 3.25
C MET A 47 -10.18 11.56 2.31
N THR A 48 -10.48 11.59 1.01
CA THR A 48 -9.55 12.11 0.00
C THR A 48 -9.39 13.62 0.09
N LYS A 49 -10.45 14.34 0.47
CA LYS A 49 -10.36 15.77 0.79
C LYS A 49 -9.40 16.00 1.96
N ALA A 50 -9.57 15.28 3.06
CA ALA A 50 -8.66 15.39 4.22
C ALA A 50 -7.22 15.01 3.86
N PHE A 51 -7.04 14.02 2.97
CA PHE A 51 -5.75 13.57 2.47
C PHE A 51 -5.00 14.69 1.73
N TYR A 52 -5.64 15.31 0.73
CA TYR A 52 -5.01 16.37 -0.05
C TYR A 52 -4.88 17.68 0.71
N GLU A 53 -5.82 18.03 1.59
CA GLU A 53 -5.68 19.18 2.49
C GLU A 53 -4.38 19.10 3.31
N ARG A 54 -4.07 17.91 3.87
CA ARG A 54 -2.82 17.70 4.61
C ARG A 54 -1.57 17.78 3.73
N LEU A 55 -1.62 17.21 2.53
CA LEU A 55 -0.48 17.26 1.60
C LEU A 55 -0.20 18.70 1.10
N PHE A 56 -1.23 19.50 0.86
CA PHE A 56 -1.08 20.90 0.47
C PHE A 56 -0.60 21.79 1.60
N ALA A 57 -0.97 21.48 2.85
CA ALA A 57 -0.53 22.24 4.01
C ALA A 57 0.98 22.08 4.31
N HIS A 58 1.64 21.10 3.70
CA HIS A 58 3.07 20.83 3.90
C HIS A 58 3.85 21.10 2.61
N GLU A 59 4.74 22.11 2.65
CA GLU A 59 5.44 22.64 1.47
C GLU A 59 6.11 21.54 0.62
N ALA A 60 6.90 20.65 1.24
CA ALA A 60 7.64 19.62 0.51
C ALA A 60 6.74 18.58 -0.19
N THR A 61 5.50 18.39 0.27
CA THR A 61 4.54 17.49 -0.40
C THR A 61 3.71 18.24 -1.44
N ALA A 62 3.41 19.52 -1.20
CA ALA A 62 2.74 20.39 -2.16
C ALA A 62 3.52 20.53 -3.47
N GLU A 63 4.85 20.44 -3.43
CA GLU A 63 5.71 20.47 -4.63
C GLU A 63 5.32 19.44 -5.69
N TYR A 64 4.86 18.25 -5.29
CA TYR A 64 4.44 17.15 -6.17
C TYR A 64 3.04 17.36 -6.76
N LEU A 65 2.30 18.39 -6.31
CA LEU A 65 0.90 18.63 -6.63
C LEU A 65 0.66 19.81 -7.59
N ARG A 66 1.71 20.51 -8.03
CA ARG A 66 1.59 21.79 -8.77
C ARG A 66 1.03 21.65 -10.20
N ASP A 67 1.35 20.57 -10.90
CA ASP A 67 1.04 20.40 -12.33
C ASP A 67 0.18 19.16 -12.62
N VAL A 68 -0.66 18.77 -11.65
CA VAL A 68 -1.47 17.56 -11.70
C VAL A 68 -2.95 17.90 -11.58
N SER A 69 -3.79 17.14 -12.29
CA SER A 69 -5.24 17.30 -12.19
C SER A 69 -5.72 16.82 -10.83
N MET A 70 -6.24 17.74 -10.02
CA MET A 70 -6.77 17.41 -8.69
C MET A 70 -7.96 16.48 -8.75
N ASP A 71 -8.85 16.65 -9.73
CA ASP A 71 -9.99 15.74 -9.92
C ASP A 71 -9.52 14.31 -10.21
N ARG A 72 -8.49 14.15 -11.06
CA ARG A 72 -7.90 12.86 -11.36
C ARG A 72 -7.24 12.24 -10.11
N LEU A 73 -6.48 13.04 -9.38
CA LEU A 73 -5.81 12.61 -8.16
C LEU A 73 -6.81 12.17 -7.08
N HIS A 74 -7.87 12.97 -6.89
CA HIS A 74 -8.96 12.61 -6.00
C HIS A 74 -9.61 11.29 -6.43
N GLY A 75 -9.94 11.13 -7.70
CA GLY A 75 -10.51 9.88 -8.22
C GLY A 75 -9.62 8.66 -7.96
N MET A 76 -8.30 8.78 -8.19
CA MET A 76 -7.35 7.69 -7.97
C MET A 76 -7.24 7.28 -6.49
N VAL A 77 -7.20 8.25 -5.56
CA VAL A 77 -7.11 7.95 -4.12
C VAL A 77 -8.45 7.42 -3.58
N GLN A 78 -9.58 7.92 -4.09
CA GLN A 78 -10.90 7.40 -3.75
C GLN A 78 -11.05 5.94 -4.19
N GLU A 79 -10.65 5.63 -5.42
CA GLU A 79 -10.67 4.27 -5.95
C GLU A 79 -9.76 3.36 -5.13
N TRP A 80 -8.51 3.75 -4.89
CA TRP A 80 -7.57 3.01 -4.05
C TRP A 80 -8.15 2.69 -2.66
N PHE A 81 -8.73 3.68 -1.98
CA PHE A 81 -9.32 3.50 -0.67
C PHE A 81 -10.50 2.53 -0.69
N SER A 82 -11.39 2.65 -1.68
CA SER A 82 -12.51 1.71 -1.83
C SER A 82 -12.05 0.28 -2.18
N GLU A 83 -10.94 0.14 -2.91
CA GLU A 83 -10.36 -1.16 -3.23
C GLU A 83 -9.74 -1.87 -2.03
N LEU A 84 -9.35 -1.15 -0.96
CA LEU A 84 -8.99 -1.76 0.32
C LEU A 84 -10.12 -2.63 0.89
N PHE A 85 -11.36 -2.41 0.42
CA PHE A 85 -12.56 -3.14 0.84
C PHE A 85 -13.07 -4.07 -0.27
N CYS A 86 -12.29 -4.40 -1.30
CA CYS A 86 -12.79 -5.25 -2.40
C CYS A 86 -13.03 -6.72 -2.01
N GLY A 87 -12.43 -7.18 -0.92
CA GLY A 87 -12.51 -8.57 -0.45
C GLY A 87 -11.77 -9.59 -1.33
N GLN A 88 -11.04 -9.15 -2.36
CA GLN A 88 -10.24 -10.00 -3.25
C GLN A 88 -8.79 -9.51 -3.26
N TYR A 89 -7.92 -10.22 -2.53
CA TYR A 89 -6.51 -9.86 -2.35
C TYR A 89 -5.60 -10.87 -3.05
N ASP A 90 -5.61 -10.82 -4.38
CA ASP A 90 -4.94 -11.77 -5.27
C ASP A 90 -3.79 -11.13 -6.06
N ALA A 91 -3.27 -11.85 -7.05
CA ALA A 91 -2.20 -11.35 -7.91
C ALA A 91 -2.58 -10.07 -8.67
N ASP A 92 -3.86 -9.90 -9.04
CA ASP A 92 -4.33 -8.70 -9.72
C ASP A 92 -4.32 -7.51 -8.74
N TYR A 93 -4.76 -7.71 -7.50
CA TYR A 93 -4.63 -6.72 -6.43
C TYR A 93 -3.16 -6.32 -6.23
N ALA A 94 -2.26 -7.31 -6.10
CA ALA A 94 -0.83 -7.07 -5.91
C ALA A 94 -0.24 -6.21 -7.04
N ARG A 95 -0.53 -6.53 -8.30
CA ARG A 95 -0.07 -5.75 -9.47
C ARG A 95 -0.52 -4.30 -9.43
N ARG A 96 -1.78 -4.05 -9.06
CA ARG A 96 -2.30 -2.68 -8.91
C ARG A 96 -1.52 -1.93 -7.84
N ARG A 97 -1.28 -2.53 -6.67
CA ARG A 97 -0.54 -1.89 -5.56
C ARG A 97 0.94 -1.65 -5.87
N MET A 98 1.60 -2.61 -6.52
CA MET A 98 2.96 -2.43 -7.01
C MET A 98 3.05 -1.30 -8.05
N THR A 99 2.09 -1.20 -8.96
CA THR A 99 2.04 -0.11 -9.95
C THR A 99 1.94 1.25 -9.27
N ILE A 100 1.12 1.36 -8.22
CA ILE A 100 1.03 2.59 -7.41
C ILE A 100 2.40 2.93 -6.81
N GLY A 101 3.08 1.96 -6.19
CA GLY A 101 4.44 2.14 -5.64
C GLY A 101 5.46 2.58 -6.69
N GLN A 102 5.47 1.92 -7.86
CA GLN A 102 6.35 2.26 -8.98
C GLN A 102 6.10 3.69 -9.50
N ILE A 103 4.85 4.15 -9.55
CA ILE A 103 4.52 5.53 -9.92
C ILE A 103 5.14 6.51 -8.90
N HIS A 104 5.02 6.23 -7.61
CA HIS A 104 5.59 7.10 -6.57
C HIS A 104 7.12 7.16 -6.64
N VAL A 105 7.77 6.01 -6.86
CA VAL A 105 9.22 5.92 -7.12
C VAL A 105 9.61 6.75 -8.34
N LYS A 106 8.86 6.63 -9.44
CA LYS A 106 9.15 7.32 -10.71
C LYS A 106 9.10 8.83 -10.59
N ILE A 107 8.18 9.36 -9.78
CA ILE A 107 8.10 10.81 -9.51
C ILE A 107 9.10 11.27 -8.43
N GLY A 108 9.90 10.35 -7.87
CA GLY A 108 10.88 10.65 -6.83
C GLY A 108 10.28 10.92 -5.46
N LEU A 109 9.02 10.55 -5.21
CA LEU A 109 8.32 10.81 -3.96
C LEU A 109 8.90 9.92 -2.84
N PRO A 110 9.46 10.47 -1.77
CA PRO A 110 10.01 9.68 -0.67
C PRO A 110 8.93 8.83 0.03
N VAL A 111 9.21 7.55 0.25
CA VAL A 111 8.27 6.57 0.84
C VAL A 111 7.70 6.98 2.21
N ARG A 112 8.43 7.81 2.96
CA ARG A 112 7.95 8.36 4.24
C ARG A 112 6.63 9.14 4.12
N TYR A 113 6.35 9.77 2.97
CA TYR A 113 5.13 10.56 2.80
C TYR A 113 3.87 9.70 2.70
N PRO A 114 3.76 8.71 1.78
CA PRO A 114 2.61 7.81 1.76
C PRO A 114 2.44 7.05 3.08
N LEU A 115 3.54 6.65 3.75
CA LEU A 115 3.47 6.04 5.08
C LEU A 115 2.89 7.00 6.14
N ALA A 116 3.29 8.27 6.15
CA ALA A 116 2.75 9.26 7.08
C ALA A 116 1.27 9.55 6.82
N MET A 117 0.83 9.47 5.56
CA MET A 117 -0.56 9.70 5.20
C MET A 117 -1.53 8.59 5.65
N LEU A 118 -1.02 7.44 6.10
CA LEU A 118 -1.84 6.41 6.74
C LEU A 118 -2.55 6.94 7.99
N ASP A 119 -2.00 7.94 8.67
CA ASP A 119 -2.66 8.63 9.78
C ASP A 119 -3.98 9.30 9.36
N VAL A 120 -4.08 9.77 8.11
CA VAL A 120 -5.35 10.27 7.56
C VAL A 120 -6.28 9.12 7.22
N VAL A 121 -5.78 8.07 6.58
CA VAL A 121 -6.62 6.99 6.03
C VAL A 121 -7.24 6.13 7.12
N MET A 122 -6.48 5.87 8.19
CA MET A 122 -6.86 4.97 9.27
C MET A 122 -8.20 5.31 9.93
N PRO A 123 -8.46 6.54 10.44
CA PRO A 123 -9.74 6.86 11.08
C PRO A 123 -10.94 6.71 10.15
N PHE A 124 -10.80 6.99 8.85
CA PHE A 124 -11.90 6.79 7.89
C PHE A 124 -12.18 5.31 7.69
N GLY A 125 -11.17 4.47 7.50
CA GLY A 125 -11.39 3.04 7.36
C GLY A 125 -11.93 2.38 8.63
N GLU A 126 -11.50 2.84 9.81
CA GLU A 126 -12.09 2.41 11.09
C GLU A 126 -13.54 2.87 11.26
N SER A 127 -13.89 4.08 10.78
CA SER A 127 -15.27 4.55 10.79
C SER A 127 -16.18 3.70 9.87
N VAL A 128 -15.67 3.27 8.71
CA VAL A 128 -16.35 2.33 7.81
C VAL A 128 -16.52 0.98 8.49
N ALA A 129 -15.46 0.46 9.11
CA ALA A 129 -15.53 -0.81 9.84
C ALA A 129 -16.55 -0.76 11.00
N ALA A 130 -16.70 0.39 11.65
CA ALA A 130 -17.65 0.58 12.75
C ALA A 130 -19.12 0.49 12.32
N THR A 131 -19.44 0.59 11.02
CA THR A 131 -20.81 0.42 10.52
C THR A 131 -21.21 -1.05 10.37
N TYR A 132 -20.26 -1.98 10.52
CA TYR A 132 -20.53 -3.41 10.40
C TYR A 132 -21.21 -3.98 11.65
N ALA A 133 -21.95 -5.08 11.52
CA ALA A 133 -22.62 -5.74 12.64
C ALA A 133 -21.65 -6.23 13.73
N ASN A 134 -20.43 -6.62 13.33
CA ASN A 134 -19.33 -6.94 14.24
C ASN A 134 -18.14 -5.98 14.00
N PRO A 135 -18.15 -4.78 14.63
CA PRO A 135 -17.12 -3.76 14.43
C PRO A 135 -15.70 -4.23 14.75
N ALA A 136 -15.54 -5.11 15.75
CA ALA A 136 -14.24 -5.61 16.17
C ALA A 136 -13.59 -6.46 15.06
N LEU A 137 -14.35 -7.37 14.46
CA LEU A 137 -13.90 -8.18 13.33
C LEU A 137 -13.57 -7.30 12.12
N ALA A 138 -14.45 -6.35 11.77
CA ALA A 138 -14.25 -5.46 10.64
C ALA A 138 -13.00 -4.57 10.81
N THR A 139 -12.79 -4.04 12.02
CA THR A 139 -11.62 -3.20 12.32
C THR A 139 -10.34 -4.00 12.23
N GLN A 140 -10.34 -5.23 12.74
CA GLN A 140 -9.20 -6.14 12.62
C GLN A 140 -8.89 -6.46 11.15
N ALA A 141 -9.91 -6.81 10.36
CA ALA A 141 -9.78 -7.09 8.94
C ALA A 141 -9.21 -5.89 8.17
N PHE A 142 -9.76 -4.69 8.39
CA PHE A 142 -9.29 -3.45 7.77
C PHE A 142 -7.81 -3.18 8.09
N ARG A 143 -7.42 -3.29 9.37
CA ARG A 143 -6.02 -3.08 9.78
C ARG A 143 -5.07 -4.10 9.14
N LYS A 144 -5.48 -5.36 9.01
CA LYS A 144 -4.69 -6.38 8.29
C LYS A 144 -4.53 -6.01 6.82
N VAL A 145 -5.62 -5.67 6.13
CA VAL A 145 -5.59 -5.34 4.71
C VAL A 145 -4.77 -4.07 4.45
N LEU A 146 -4.92 -3.02 5.27
CA LEU A 146 -4.11 -1.82 5.15
C LEU A 146 -2.62 -2.11 5.34
N SER A 147 -2.28 -2.99 6.29
CA SER A 147 -0.88 -3.42 6.51
C SER A 147 -0.32 -4.20 5.32
N LEU A 148 -1.12 -5.10 4.71
CA LEU A 148 -0.75 -5.81 3.49
C LEU A 148 -0.54 -4.83 2.32
N ASP A 149 -1.46 -3.87 2.17
CA ASP A 149 -1.39 -2.84 1.12
C ASP A 149 -0.09 -2.05 1.19
N VAL A 150 0.23 -1.56 2.39
CA VAL A 150 1.45 -0.81 2.68
C VAL A 150 2.71 -1.64 2.44
N ALA A 151 2.70 -2.91 2.83
CA ALA A 151 3.84 -3.80 2.60
C ALA A 151 4.12 -3.99 1.11
N ILE A 152 3.09 -4.27 0.29
CA ILE A 152 3.23 -4.46 -1.16
C ILE A 152 3.60 -3.16 -1.87
N PHE A 153 2.98 -2.05 -1.48
CA PHE A 153 3.34 -0.74 -2.00
C PHE A 153 4.81 -0.40 -1.69
N ASN A 154 5.27 -0.67 -0.47
CA ASN A 154 6.65 -0.42 -0.05
C ASN A 154 7.64 -1.36 -0.75
N GLN A 155 7.23 -2.59 -1.07
CA GLN A 155 8.04 -3.55 -1.83
C GLN A 155 8.51 -2.95 -3.17
N ALA A 156 7.66 -2.18 -3.85
CA ALA A 156 8.03 -1.51 -5.11
C ALA A 156 9.20 -0.52 -4.95
N TYR A 157 9.36 0.13 -3.79
CA TYR A 157 10.52 0.98 -3.51
C TYR A 157 11.78 0.15 -3.30
N GLU A 158 11.69 -0.91 -2.50
CA GLU A 158 12.81 -1.81 -2.24
C GLU A 158 13.29 -2.47 -3.55
N ASP A 159 12.35 -3.00 -4.35
CA ASP A 159 12.64 -3.63 -5.63
C ASP A 159 13.35 -2.67 -6.58
N ASN A 160 12.90 -1.41 -6.65
CA ASN A 160 13.53 -0.42 -7.50
C ASN A 160 14.97 -0.11 -7.04
N GLN A 161 15.18 0.11 -5.75
CA GLN A 161 16.50 0.38 -5.18
C GLN A 161 17.46 -0.80 -5.40
N LEU A 162 16.97 -2.01 -5.12
CA LEU A 162 17.73 -3.23 -5.29
C LEU A 162 18.08 -3.48 -6.75
N LYS A 163 17.15 -3.26 -7.67
CA LYS A 163 17.38 -3.40 -9.11
C LYS A 163 18.52 -2.49 -9.59
N HIS A 164 18.46 -1.19 -9.26
CA HIS A 164 19.49 -0.24 -9.66
C HIS A 164 20.85 -0.59 -9.05
N LEU A 165 20.88 -0.99 -7.78
CA LEU A 165 22.12 -1.42 -7.15
C LEU A 165 22.67 -2.70 -7.81
N ALA A 166 21.81 -3.67 -8.11
CA ALA A 166 22.19 -4.91 -8.78
C ALA A 166 22.79 -4.66 -10.17
N GLU A 167 22.21 -3.73 -10.94
CA GLU A 167 22.75 -3.29 -12.23
C GLU A 167 24.15 -2.66 -12.08
N LEU A 168 24.35 -1.83 -11.04
CA LEU A 168 25.64 -1.17 -10.78
C LEU A 168 26.74 -2.16 -10.34
N VAL A 169 26.40 -3.17 -9.54
CA VAL A 169 27.38 -4.08 -8.93
C VAL A 169 27.48 -5.43 -9.65
N GLY A 170 26.70 -5.62 -10.72
CA GLY A 170 26.75 -6.81 -11.56
C GLY A 170 26.01 -8.03 -10.99
N GLY A 171 25.10 -7.85 -10.04
CA GLY A 171 24.24 -8.93 -9.56
C GLY A 171 23.49 -8.66 -8.25
N GLU A 172 22.27 -9.19 -8.14
CA GLU A 172 21.39 -9.02 -6.98
C GLU A 172 22.01 -9.53 -5.68
N ARG A 173 22.72 -10.66 -5.72
CA ARG A 173 23.35 -11.25 -4.52
C ARG A 173 24.38 -10.29 -3.91
N LEU A 174 25.19 -9.63 -4.73
CA LEU A 174 26.17 -8.67 -4.25
C LEU A 174 25.48 -7.39 -3.77
N ALA A 175 24.43 -6.94 -4.48
CA ALA A 175 23.62 -5.79 -4.06
C ALA A 175 23.01 -6.00 -2.67
N ARG A 176 22.35 -7.13 -2.42
CA ARG A 176 21.77 -7.46 -1.10
C ARG A 176 22.82 -7.51 0.00
N ARG A 177 24.01 -8.04 -0.29
CA ARG A 177 25.15 -8.08 0.64
C ARG A 177 25.66 -6.69 1.02
N LEU A 178 25.76 -5.81 0.03
CA LEU A 178 26.14 -4.41 0.26
C LEU A 178 25.10 -3.68 1.11
N LEU A 179 23.80 -3.90 0.85
CA LEU A 179 22.71 -3.34 1.66
C LEU A 179 22.74 -3.84 3.11
N THR A 180 23.15 -5.09 3.35
CA THR A 180 23.29 -5.63 4.71
C THR A 180 24.60 -5.24 5.40
N GLY A 181 25.50 -4.52 4.71
CA GLY A 181 26.80 -4.11 5.24
C GLY A 181 27.81 -5.25 5.42
N THR A 182 27.70 -6.34 4.62
CA THR A 182 28.49 -7.59 4.74
C THR A 182 29.07 -8.12 3.43
#